data_AF-A0AA39G9H5-F1
#
_entry.id   AF-A0AA39G9H5-F1
#
_cell.length_a   1.000
_cell.length_b   1.000
_cell.length_c   1.000
_cell.angle_alpha   90.00
_cell.angle_beta   90.00
_cell.angle_gamma   90.00
#
_symmetry.space_group_name_H-M   'P 1'
#
loop_
_entity.id
_entity.type
_entity.pdbx_description
1 polymer ?
#
loop_
_entity_poly.entity_id
_entity_poly.type
_entity_poly.pdbx_seq_one_letter_code
_entity_poly.pdbx_strand_id
1 'polypeptide(L)'
;MSDPNNGDFTGISPPVPRTCPAQRLQGAKDDPRLVNDPACPTALSVIFTEVLHGTDVVGTCKLFRTGGYSAAACGGDMHDYAYMTSPPAIDIPEPMTILCSTECPHAHGQQYSAKYGEAFTMYCGKRHGTEVIHQDSRETFQDCMDACSRLLPCHSVDYHASSKICYYGKQHSEPQVEASGFASARSVGCAGACSSGGACCQQGPSLEVDDASKPLPPPTQCGNQGIQWAQFTNNQGYNNDGSYSQFRPEVYKGQAPGVSGVTSTIGGIDTMGGQQISVYGSSQRFSGDFFALHHKGYLYASVEGEYKFTVRKVDDALFLWLGDPAIKGWTRSNANLVLGLHGTGSEVVRLARGEYMAFRVVFVQAQAGARFALEIEGPDGQIIADSQTASSPWILQYSCDGTSAPEFSPWGAED
;
A
#
# COMPACT_ATOMS: atom_id res chain seq x y z
N MET A 1 67.27 -40.95 25.03
CA MET A 1 66.43 -41.02 23.83
C MET A 1 65.58 -39.76 23.83
N SER A 2 66.05 -38.66 23.21
CA SER A 2 65.83 -38.29 21.79
C SER A 2 64.34 -38.05 21.52
N ASP A 3 63.84 -36.95 20.99
CA ASP A 3 64.35 -35.68 20.45
C ASP A 3 63.08 -34.81 20.21
N PRO A 4 63.13 -33.46 20.19
CA PRO A 4 62.09 -32.60 19.62
C PRO A 4 62.40 -32.23 18.14
N ASN A 5 61.40 -31.65 17.44
CA ASN A 5 61.45 -30.94 16.14
C ASN A 5 61.09 -31.68 14.83
N ASN A 6 60.42 -30.87 14.01
CA ASN A 6 60.53 -30.70 12.55
C ASN A 6 59.55 -31.45 11.61
N GLY A 7 58.76 -30.65 10.89
CA GLY A 7 58.96 -30.45 9.45
C GLY A 7 58.49 -31.55 8.48
N ASP A 8 57.58 -31.12 7.61
CA ASP A 8 57.61 -31.39 6.17
C ASP A 8 57.22 -32.81 5.70
N PHE A 9 55.98 -32.95 5.19
CA PHE A 9 55.57 -34.09 4.37
C PHE A 9 55.70 -33.72 2.89
N THR A 10 56.83 -34.10 2.30
CA THR A 10 57.03 -34.14 0.85
C THR A 10 56.49 -35.46 0.29
N GLY A 11 55.86 -35.41 -0.90
CA GLY A 11 55.37 -36.60 -1.60
C GLY A 11 54.64 -36.28 -2.91
N ILE A 12 55.38 -35.80 -3.92
CA ILE A 12 54.90 -35.60 -5.30
C ILE A 12 54.96 -36.93 -6.06
N SER A 13 53.89 -37.29 -6.78
CA SER A 13 53.92 -38.25 -7.90
C SER A 13 52.79 -37.93 -8.92
N PRO A 14 52.98 -38.27 -10.22
CA PRO A 14 52.57 -37.43 -11.37
C PRO A 14 51.13 -37.69 -11.88
N PRO A 15 50.58 -36.78 -12.73
CA PRO A 15 49.22 -36.90 -13.24
C PRO A 15 49.10 -37.91 -14.41
N VAL A 16 48.00 -38.67 -14.35
CA VAL A 16 47.52 -39.64 -15.35
C VAL A 16 47.14 -38.95 -16.67
N PRO A 17 47.44 -39.50 -17.87
CA PRO A 17 47.02 -38.90 -19.13
C PRO A 17 45.53 -39.14 -19.38
N ARG A 18 44.78 -38.06 -19.63
CA ARG A 18 43.37 -38.11 -20.06
C ARG A 18 43.30 -38.31 -21.58
N THR A 19 42.57 -39.32 -22.03
CA THR A 19 42.18 -39.51 -23.42
C THR A 19 41.15 -38.46 -23.83
N CYS A 20 41.41 -37.71 -24.91
CA CYS A 20 40.40 -36.85 -25.56
C CYS A 20 39.61 -37.67 -26.59
N PRO A 21 38.27 -37.73 -26.51
CA PRO A 21 37.47 -38.34 -27.56
C PRO A 21 37.41 -37.40 -28.77
N ALA A 22 37.90 -37.85 -29.92
CA ALA A 22 37.72 -37.15 -31.19
C ALA A 22 36.32 -37.47 -31.75
N GLN A 23 35.42 -36.50 -31.79
CA GLN A 23 34.19 -36.59 -32.58
C GLN A 23 34.49 -36.18 -34.03
N ARG A 24 34.27 -37.12 -34.95
CA ARG A 24 34.41 -36.92 -36.40
C ARG A 24 33.25 -36.03 -36.88
N LEU A 25 33.49 -34.75 -37.12
CA LEU A 25 32.51 -33.85 -37.73
C LEU A 25 32.49 -34.09 -39.25
N GLN A 26 31.60 -34.97 -39.71
CA GLN A 26 31.18 -35.00 -41.12
C GLN A 26 30.17 -33.88 -41.35
N GLY A 27 30.55 -32.86 -42.13
CA GLY A 27 29.58 -31.85 -42.58
C GLY A 27 30.10 -30.50 -43.08
N ALA A 28 31.40 -30.23 -43.08
CA ALA A 28 31.94 -28.89 -43.36
C ALA A 28 32.63 -28.75 -44.72
N LYS A 29 32.11 -29.39 -45.78
CA LYS A 29 32.71 -29.24 -47.12
C LYS A 29 32.15 -28.11 -47.98
N ASP A 30 31.00 -27.52 -47.62
CA ASP A 30 30.27 -26.64 -48.56
C ASP A 30 29.74 -25.30 -47.97
N ASP A 31 30.33 -24.74 -46.90
CA ASP A 31 29.93 -23.39 -46.40
C ASP A 31 30.95 -22.28 -46.80
N PRO A 32 30.60 -21.37 -47.73
CA PRO A 32 31.49 -20.29 -48.17
C PRO A 32 31.66 -19.16 -47.14
N ARG A 33 30.92 -19.16 -46.02
CA ARG A 33 30.94 -18.06 -45.04
C ARG A 33 32.14 -18.10 -44.08
N LEU A 34 32.92 -19.17 -44.09
CA LEU A 34 34.06 -19.34 -43.20
C LEU A 34 35.37 -18.71 -43.71
N VAL A 35 35.39 -18.12 -44.90
CA VAL A 35 36.67 -17.72 -45.54
C VAL A 35 37.15 -16.31 -45.14
N ASN A 36 36.33 -15.42 -44.56
CA ASN A 36 36.78 -14.03 -44.29
C ASN A 36 36.11 -13.36 -43.08
N ASP A 37 36.13 -13.98 -41.89
CA ASP A 37 35.81 -13.25 -40.65
C ASP A 37 37.10 -12.76 -39.95
N PRO A 38 37.35 -11.44 -39.87
CA PRO A 38 38.53 -10.88 -39.20
C PRO A 38 38.53 -11.06 -37.67
N ALA A 39 37.45 -11.57 -37.06
CA ALA A 39 37.33 -11.77 -35.61
C ALA A 39 37.90 -13.11 -35.09
N CYS A 40 38.38 -14.00 -35.96
CA CYS A 40 38.89 -15.31 -35.55
C CYS A 40 40.38 -15.46 -35.92
N PRO A 41 41.37 -15.21 -35.03
CA PRO A 41 42.77 -15.22 -35.43
C PRO A 41 43.55 -16.51 -35.12
N THR A 42 42.95 -17.56 -34.53
CA THR A 42 43.73 -18.72 -34.08
C THR A 42 43.11 -20.06 -34.48
N ALA A 43 43.45 -20.54 -35.68
CA ALA A 43 43.31 -21.95 -36.02
C ALA A 43 44.48 -22.76 -35.42
N LEU A 44 44.17 -23.96 -34.92
CA LEU A 44 45.14 -24.88 -34.34
C LEU A 44 45.28 -26.08 -35.30
N SER A 45 46.44 -26.27 -35.92
CA SER A 45 46.68 -27.43 -36.80
C SER A 45 47.26 -28.59 -36.00
N VAL A 46 46.58 -29.74 -36.04
CA VAL A 46 47.03 -30.98 -35.39
C VAL A 46 47.11 -32.05 -36.47
N ILE A 47 48.25 -32.75 -36.53
CA ILE A 47 48.41 -33.91 -37.41
C ILE A 47 48.42 -35.15 -36.54
N PHE A 48 47.60 -36.12 -36.94
CA PHE A 48 47.65 -37.48 -36.42
C PHE A 48 48.37 -38.36 -37.45
N THR A 49 49.50 -38.92 -37.06
CA THR A 49 50.31 -39.75 -37.95
C THR A 49 49.87 -41.22 -37.83
N GLU A 50 49.03 -41.70 -38.76
CA GLU A 50 48.58 -43.11 -38.79
C GLU A 50 49.64 -44.07 -39.36
N VAL A 51 50.60 -43.59 -40.15
CA VAL A 51 51.65 -44.40 -40.79
C VAL A 51 52.99 -43.69 -40.70
N LEU A 52 54.08 -44.42 -40.41
CA LEU A 52 55.43 -43.88 -40.21
C LEU A 52 55.88 -43.11 -41.47
N HIS A 53 55.99 -41.78 -41.35
CA HIS A 53 56.46 -40.92 -42.42
C HIS A 53 57.64 -40.09 -41.90
N GLY A 54 58.86 -40.42 -42.35
CA GLY A 54 60.09 -39.80 -41.83
C GLY A 54 60.40 -40.20 -40.39
N THR A 55 60.66 -39.23 -39.51
CA THR A 55 61.02 -39.45 -38.09
C THR A 55 59.83 -39.37 -37.13
N ASP A 56 58.60 -39.26 -37.63
CA ASP A 56 57.40 -39.15 -36.80
C ASP A 56 56.86 -40.52 -36.37
N VAL A 57 56.58 -40.65 -35.07
CA VAL A 57 56.13 -41.90 -34.44
C VAL A 57 54.63 -42.09 -34.69
N VAL A 58 54.24 -43.28 -35.17
CA VAL A 58 52.83 -43.64 -35.41
C VAL A 58 52.01 -43.50 -34.13
N GLY A 59 50.82 -42.92 -34.24
CA GLY A 59 49.90 -42.74 -33.12
C GLY A 59 50.20 -41.52 -32.24
N THR A 60 51.09 -40.62 -32.68
CA THR A 60 51.37 -39.37 -31.95
C THR A 60 50.70 -38.16 -32.61
N CYS A 61 50.03 -37.32 -31.81
CA CYS A 61 49.53 -36.01 -32.26
C CYS A 61 50.61 -34.96 -32.07
N LYS A 62 51.04 -34.30 -33.15
CA LYS A 62 51.96 -33.15 -33.07
C LYS A 62 51.27 -31.85 -33.45
N LEU A 63 51.46 -30.85 -32.60
CA LEU A 63 51.05 -29.47 -32.82
C LEU A 63 52.15 -28.74 -33.61
N PHE A 64 51.88 -28.33 -34.84
CA PHE A 64 52.94 -27.78 -35.71
C PHE A 64 53.23 -26.30 -35.50
N ARG A 65 52.23 -25.46 -35.15
CA ARG A 65 52.45 -24.03 -34.89
C ARG A 65 51.25 -23.38 -34.20
N THR A 66 51.52 -22.41 -33.33
CA THR A 66 50.55 -21.38 -32.92
C THR A 66 50.81 -20.14 -33.79
N GLY A 67 50.10 -20.00 -34.91
CA GLY A 67 50.30 -18.81 -35.76
C GLY A 67 49.54 -18.83 -37.07
N GLY A 68 48.35 -18.23 -37.04
CA GLY A 68 47.64 -17.65 -38.19
C GLY A 68 47.10 -18.62 -39.25
N TYR A 69 46.07 -18.18 -39.95
CA TYR A 69 45.50 -18.90 -41.09
C TYR A 69 46.47 -18.91 -42.28
N SER A 70 46.69 -20.08 -42.86
CA SER A 70 47.35 -20.26 -44.15
C SER A 70 46.32 -20.75 -45.16
N ALA A 71 46.10 -19.99 -46.23
CA ALA A 71 45.26 -20.41 -47.36
C ALA A 71 46.00 -21.34 -48.35
N ALA A 72 47.28 -21.66 -48.10
CA ALA A 72 48.03 -22.57 -48.94
C ALA A 72 47.61 -24.03 -48.67
N ALA A 73 47.12 -24.71 -49.70
CA ALA A 73 46.85 -26.14 -49.64
C ALA A 73 48.17 -26.91 -49.48
N CYS A 74 48.39 -27.53 -48.32
CA CYS A 74 49.47 -28.48 -48.13
C CYS A 74 49.09 -29.77 -48.89
N GLY A 75 49.79 -30.06 -49.98
CA GLY A 75 49.46 -31.12 -50.95
C GLY A 75 49.67 -32.57 -50.46
N GLY A 76 49.13 -32.94 -49.30
CA GLY A 76 49.12 -34.31 -48.79
C GLY A 76 47.80 -34.66 -48.09
N ASP A 77 47.29 -35.86 -48.33
CA ASP A 77 45.96 -36.36 -47.95
C ASP A 77 45.73 -36.62 -46.44
N MET A 78 46.58 -36.09 -45.54
CA MET A 78 46.55 -36.42 -44.11
C MET A 78 46.62 -35.19 -43.19
N HIS A 79 45.73 -34.23 -43.39
CA HIS A 79 45.56 -33.10 -42.46
C HIS A 79 44.09 -32.91 -42.08
N ASP A 80 43.77 -33.16 -40.80
CA ASP A 80 42.50 -32.72 -40.21
C ASP A 80 42.68 -31.32 -39.64
N TYR A 81 41.75 -30.42 -39.95
CA TYR A 81 41.76 -29.04 -39.46
C TYR A 81 40.72 -28.90 -38.35
N ALA A 82 41.13 -28.37 -37.19
CA ALA A 82 40.21 -27.97 -36.14
C ALA A 82 40.06 -26.45 -36.15
N TYR A 83 38.84 -25.97 -36.38
CA TYR A 83 38.45 -24.59 -36.22
C TYR A 83 37.51 -24.49 -35.02
N MET A 84 37.65 -23.45 -34.20
CA MET A 84 36.65 -23.14 -33.18
C MET A 84 35.43 -22.53 -33.89
N THR A 85 34.34 -23.28 -33.98
CA THR A 85 33.05 -22.70 -34.30
C THR A 85 32.43 -22.13 -33.04
N SER A 86 31.78 -20.97 -33.15
CA SER A 86 30.84 -20.54 -32.13
C SER A 86 29.76 -21.63 -31.98
N PRO A 87 29.32 -21.94 -30.76
CA PRO A 87 28.29 -22.96 -30.55
C PRO A 87 27.04 -22.66 -31.40
N PRO A 88 26.39 -23.68 -32.00
CA PRO A 88 25.25 -23.46 -32.88
C PRO A 88 24.12 -22.75 -32.13
N ALA A 89 23.75 -21.56 -32.61
CA ALA A 89 22.61 -20.82 -32.08
C ALA A 89 21.32 -21.45 -32.62
N ILE A 90 20.48 -21.97 -31.72
CA ILE A 90 19.11 -22.34 -32.03
C ILE A 90 18.26 -21.08 -31.84
N ASP A 91 17.51 -20.69 -32.87
CA ASP A 91 16.63 -19.53 -32.80
C ASP A 91 15.38 -19.92 -32.00
N ILE A 92 15.34 -19.49 -30.73
CA ILE A 92 14.22 -19.74 -29.83
C ILE A 92 13.29 -18.52 -29.94
N PRO A 93 12.03 -18.68 -30.37
CA PRO A 93 11.12 -17.55 -30.48
C PRO A 93 10.91 -16.93 -29.10
N GLU A 94 11.43 -15.72 -28.91
CA GLU A 94 11.29 -14.98 -27.65
C GLU A 94 9.85 -14.46 -27.52
N PRO A 95 9.14 -14.73 -26.40
CA PRO A 95 7.84 -14.13 -26.17
C PRO A 95 7.98 -12.61 -26.07
N MET A 96 7.03 -11.87 -26.66
CA MET A 96 7.00 -10.41 -26.50
C MET A 96 6.75 -10.07 -25.03
N THR A 97 7.80 -9.70 -24.30
CA THR A 97 7.71 -9.22 -22.92
C THR A 97 7.75 -7.69 -22.90
N ILE A 98 6.88 -7.08 -22.10
CA ILE A 98 6.89 -5.62 -21.86
C ILE A 98 7.64 -5.39 -20.54
N LEU A 99 8.72 -4.63 -20.57
CA LEU A 99 9.55 -4.38 -19.39
C LEU A 99 8.69 -3.81 -18.24
N CYS A 100 8.83 -4.39 -17.04
CA CYS A 100 8.09 -4.02 -15.83
C CYS A 100 6.57 -4.27 -15.88
N SER A 101 6.09 -5.10 -16.81
CA SER A 101 4.68 -5.51 -16.83
C SER A 101 4.40 -6.57 -15.77
N THR A 102 3.31 -6.38 -15.02
CA THR A 102 2.73 -7.34 -14.08
C THR A 102 1.49 -8.04 -14.68
N GLU A 103 1.21 -7.81 -15.96
CA GLU A 103 0.05 -8.38 -16.66
C GLU A 103 0.47 -9.52 -17.59
N CYS A 104 -0.19 -10.67 -17.45
CA CYS A 104 -0.02 -11.78 -18.38
C CYS A 104 -0.69 -11.48 -19.73
N PRO A 105 -0.09 -11.86 -20.87
CA PRO A 105 1.07 -12.75 -21.04
C PRO A 105 2.46 -12.08 -20.96
N HIS A 106 2.53 -10.75 -20.96
CA HIS A 106 3.78 -10.00 -21.09
C HIS A 106 4.68 -10.07 -19.84
N ALA A 107 4.11 -10.42 -18.69
CA ALA A 107 4.81 -10.58 -17.40
C ALA A 107 5.59 -11.91 -17.25
N HIS A 108 5.47 -12.85 -18.19
CA HIS A 108 6.10 -14.17 -18.05
C HIS A 108 7.63 -14.05 -17.94
N GLY A 109 8.20 -14.67 -16.90
CA GLY A 109 9.65 -14.69 -16.65
C GLY A 109 10.21 -13.41 -16.03
N GLN A 110 9.39 -12.37 -15.83
CA GLN A 110 9.83 -11.14 -15.18
C GLN A 110 9.79 -11.27 -13.65
N GLN A 111 10.63 -10.47 -12.99
CA GLN A 111 10.67 -10.38 -11.54
C GLN A 111 9.94 -9.13 -11.06
N TYR A 112 9.11 -9.30 -10.04
CA TYR A 112 8.40 -8.23 -9.36
C TYR A 112 8.91 -8.12 -7.92
N SER A 113 9.37 -6.93 -7.54
CA SER A 113 9.71 -6.63 -6.14
C SER A 113 8.46 -6.11 -5.45
N ALA A 114 7.90 -6.92 -4.55
CA ALA A 114 6.72 -6.56 -3.79
C ALA A 114 7.00 -5.45 -2.78
N LYS A 115 5.93 -4.75 -2.38
CA LYS A 115 5.98 -3.61 -1.46
C LYS A 115 6.71 -3.92 -0.13
N TYR A 116 6.63 -5.16 0.34
CA TYR A 116 7.24 -5.58 1.61
C TYR A 116 8.64 -6.19 1.45
N GLY A 117 9.26 -6.01 0.27
CA GLY A 117 10.66 -6.34 0.02
C GLY A 117 10.92 -7.77 -0.45
N GLU A 118 9.90 -8.62 -0.53
CA GLU A 118 10.00 -9.94 -1.15
C GLU A 118 9.96 -9.80 -2.68
N ALA A 119 10.86 -10.49 -3.38
CA ALA A 119 10.85 -10.57 -4.83
C ALA A 119 10.16 -11.85 -5.28
N PHE A 120 9.36 -11.73 -6.34
CA PHE A 120 8.67 -12.85 -6.97
C PHE A 120 9.05 -12.97 -8.44
N THR A 121 9.14 -14.20 -8.94
CA THR A 121 9.21 -14.49 -10.38
C THR A 121 7.82 -14.89 -10.88
N MET A 122 7.36 -14.23 -11.95
CA MET A 122 6.02 -14.42 -12.51
C MET A 122 6.01 -15.45 -13.65
N TYR A 123 4.94 -16.26 -13.67
CA TYR A 123 4.70 -17.36 -14.61
C TYR A 123 3.26 -17.28 -15.12
N CYS A 124 3.10 -16.85 -16.37
CA CYS A 124 1.81 -16.84 -17.03
C CYS A 124 1.40 -18.22 -17.54
N GLY A 125 0.12 -18.55 -17.44
CA GLY A 125 -0.47 -19.78 -17.98
C GLY A 125 -0.17 -21.04 -17.16
N LYS A 126 0.34 -20.90 -15.93
CA LYS A 126 0.68 -22.01 -15.04
C LYS A 126 0.15 -21.75 -13.63
N ARG A 127 0.04 -22.81 -12.82
CA ARG A 127 -0.27 -22.76 -11.39
C ARG A 127 0.56 -23.77 -10.57
N HIS A 128 0.72 -23.50 -9.28
CA HIS A 128 1.46 -24.39 -8.37
C HIS A 128 0.62 -25.63 -8.03
N GLY A 129 -0.71 -25.49 -7.93
CA GLY A 129 -1.62 -26.63 -7.72
C GLY A 129 -1.46 -27.30 -6.35
N THR A 130 -0.97 -26.55 -5.36
CA THR A 130 -0.69 -27.03 -4.01
C THR A 130 -1.74 -26.58 -3.00
N GLU A 131 -1.66 -27.12 -1.78
CA GLU A 131 -2.56 -26.73 -0.69
C GLU A 131 -2.52 -25.22 -0.45
N VAL A 132 -3.71 -24.63 -0.46
CA VAL A 132 -3.91 -23.20 -0.29
C VAL A 132 -4.03 -22.89 1.20
N ILE A 133 -3.16 -22.01 1.68
CA ILE A 133 -3.14 -21.57 3.08
C ILE A 133 -4.24 -20.54 3.32
N HIS A 134 -4.42 -19.66 2.35
CA HIS A 134 -5.38 -18.57 2.40
C HIS A 134 -5.82 -18.21 0.97
N GLN A 135 -7.05 -17.74 0.84
CA GLN A 135 -7.57 -17.22 -0.43
C GLN A 135 -8.34 -15.93 -0.15
N ASP A 136 -8.19 -14.96 -1.05
CA ASP A 136 -8.93 -13.70 -1.02
C ASP A 136 -9.24 -13.22 -2.45
N SER A 137 -10.04 -12.16 -2.54
CA SER A 137 -10.39 -11.53 -3.82
C SER A 137 -9.58 -10.26 -3.99
N ARG A 138 -8.85 -10.12 -5.11
CA ARG A 138 -8.07 -8.91 -5.45
C ARG A 138 -8.25 -8.55 -6.91
N GLU A 139 -8.21 -7.25 -7.20
CA GLU A 139 -8.45 -6.71 -8.53
C GLU A 139 -7.29 -6.99 -9.50
N THR A 140 -6.06 -7.04 -8.99
CA THR A 140 -4.86 -7.20 -9.84
C THR A 140 -3.94 -8.31 -9.34
N PHE A 141 -3.13 -8.86 -10.27
CA PHE A 141 -2.10 -9.85 -9.94
C PHE A 141 -1.02 -9.26 -9.02
N GLN A 142 -0.73 -7.96 -9.18
CA GLN A 142 0.18 -7.23 -8.33
C GLN A 142 -0.28 -7.21 -6.87
N ASP A 143 -1.56 -6.92 -6.63
CA ASP A 143 -2.12 -6.90 -5.28
C ASP A 143 -2.04 -8.29 -4.61
N CYS A 144 -2.16 -9.37 -5.38
CA CYS A 144 -1.96 -10.72 -4.85
C CYS A 144 -0.52 -10.93 -4.38
N MET A 145 0.49 -10.50 -5.16
CA MET A 145 1.90 -10.65 -4.78
C MET A 145 2.25 -9.79 -3.56
N ASP A 146 1.74 -8.56 -3.51
CA ASP A 146 1.91 -7.68 -2.35
C ASP A 146 1.26 -8.27 -1.09
N ALA A 147 0.05 -8.81 -1.20
CA ALA A 147 -0.63 -9.48 -0.10
C ALA A 147 0.09 -10.76 0.37
N CYS A 148 0.67 -11.53 -0.56
CA CYS A 148 1.49 -12.68 -0.20
C CYS A 148 2.73 -12.27 0.59
N SER A 149 3.43 -11.20 0.17
CA SER A 149 4.61 -10.72 0.89
C SER A 149 4.33 -10.16 2.30
N ARG A 150 3.06 -9.97 2.65
CA ARG A 150 2.63 -9.66 4.03
C ARG A 150 2.54 -10.90 4.91
N LEU A 151 2.32 -12.08 4.32
CA LEU A 151 2.14 -13.33 5.04
C LEU A 151 3.48 -14.08 5.12
N LEU A 152 4.05 -14.16 6.32
CA LEU A 152 5.28 -14.92 6.58
C LEU A 152 5.31 -16.35 5.99
N PRO A 153 4.22 -17.15 5.99
CA PRO A 153 4.25 -18.47 5.38
C PRO A 153 4.01 -18.48 3.87
N CYS A 154 3.74 -17.34 3.23
CA CYS A 154 3.39 -17.29 1.81
C CYS A 154 4.65 -17.18 0.95
N HIS A 155 4.85 -18.15 0.07
CA HIS A 155 5.97 -18.20 -0.85
C HIS A 155 5.54 -18.47 -2.30
N SER A 156 4.27 -18.80 -2.54
CA SER A 156 3.69 -18.99 -3.86
C SER A 156 2.31 -18.32 -3.95
N VAL A 157 2.00 -17.74 -5.09
CA VAL A 157 0.70 -17.15 -5.42
C VAL A 157 0.19 -17.74 -6.73
N ASP A 158 -1.06 -18.18 -6.76
CA ASP A 158 -1.79 -18.50 -7.99
C ASP A 158 -2.97 -17.51 -8.12
N TYR A 159 -3.00 -16.69 -9.16
CA TYR A 159 -4.06 -15.71 -9.43
C TYR A 159 -4.90 -16.14 -10.62
N HIS A 160 -6.21 -16.14 -10.44
CA HIS A 160 -7.15 -16.42 -11.51
C HIS A 160 -7.75 -15.13 -12.06
N ALA A 161 -7.32 -14.73 -13.26
CA ALA A 161 -7.64 -13.42 -13.83
C ALA A 161 -9.13 -13.18 -14.09
N SER A 162 -9.90 -14.24 -14.40
CA SER A 162 -11.33 -14.09 -14.70
C SER A 162 -12.22 -14.03 -13.46
N SER A 163 -11.85 -14.71 -12.37
CA SER A 163 -12.62 -14.66 -11.10
C SER A 163 -12.05 -13.70 -10.08
N LYS A 164 -10.87 -13.11 -10.34
CA LYS A 164 -10.19 -12.16 -9.43
C LYS A 164 -9.86 -12.75 -8.05
N ILE A 165 -9.59 -14.06 -8.00
CA ILE A 165 -9.27 -14.77 -6.76
C ILE A 165 -7.77 -15.06 -6.71
N CYS A 166 -7.13 -14.74 -5.59
CA CYS A 166 -5.75 -15.10 -5.28
C CYS A 166 -5.75 -16.35 -4.37
N TYR A 167 -4.89 -17.31 -4.68
CA TYR A 167 -4.64 -18.48 -3.86
C TYR A 167 -3.19 -18.43 -3.36
N TYR A 168 -3.01 -18.44 -2.03
CA TYR A 168 -1.70 -18.33 -1.37
C TYR A 168 -1.20 -19.69 -0.91
N GLY A 169 0.08 -19.98 -1.17
CA GLY A 169 0.71 -21.26 -0.84
C GLY A 169 2.13 -21.09 -0.30
N LYS A 170 2.72 -22.22 0.12
CA LYS A 170 4.04 -22.34 0.78
C LYS A 170 5.16 -22.76 -0.19
N GLN A 171 4.87 -22.87 -1.49
CA GLN A 171 5.80 -23.51 -2.41
C GLN A 171 6.88 -22.54 -2.90
N HIS A 172 8.10 -23.04 -3.02
CA HIS A 172 9.23 -22.30 -3.59
C HIS A 172 9.59 -22.77 -5.02
N SER A 173 9.01 -23.89 -5.45
CA SER A 173 9.24 -24.48 -6.76
C SER A 173 8.52 -23.68 -7.85
N GLU A 174 9.03 -23.76 -9.08
CA GLU A 174 8.33 -23.25 -10.27
C GLU A 174 6.98 -23.97 -10.45
N PRO A 175 5.89 -23.25 -10.82
CA PRO A 175 4.59 -23.87 -11.09
C PRO A 175 4.67 -24.87 -12.26
N GLN A 176 4.21 -26.10 -12.02
CA GLN A 176 4.30 -27.20 -12.98
C GLN A 176 2.96 -27.50 -13.69
N VAL A 177 1.84 -26.97 -13.19
CA VAL A 177 0.51 -27.28 -13.73
C VAL A 177 0.16 -26.25 -14.79
N GLU A 178 0.09 -26.69 -16.05
CA GLU A 178 -0.38 -25.86 -17.17
C GLU A 178 -1.86 -25.49 -16.97
N ALA A 179 -2.13 -24.19 -16.90
CA ALA A 179 -3.45 -23.62 -16.64
C ALA A 179 -3.53 -22.21 -17.25
N SER A 180 -4.03 -22.11 -18.49
CA SER A 180 -4.04 -20.87 -19.29
C SER A 180 -4.80 -19.69 -18.66
N GLY A 181 -5.72 -19.93 -17.73
CA GLY A 181 -6.46 -18.90 -17.00
C GLY A 181 -5.77 -18.36 -15.73
N PHE A 182 -4.59 -18.90 -15.39
CA PHE A 182 -3.87 -18.56 -14.17
C PHE A 182 -2.57 -17.81 -14.45
N ALA A 183 -2.27 -16.85 -13.58
CA ALA A 183 -0.99 -16.19 -13.47
C ALA A 183 -0.41 -16.54 -12.11
N SER A 184 0.82 -17.05 -12.05
CA SER A 184 1.38 -17.55 -10.80
C SER A 184 2.72 -16.91 -10.51
N ALA A 185 3.03 -16.72 -9.23
CA ALA A 185 4.26 -16.08 -8.80
C ALA A 185 4.92 -16.94 -7.72
N ARG A 186 6.24 -17.15 -7.82
CA ARG A 186 7.02 -17.82 -6.78
C ARG A 186 7.99 -16.83 -6.14
N SER A 187 8.13 -16.91 -4.83
CA SER A 187 9.11 -16.11 -4.09
C SER A 187 10.52 -16.55 -4.45
N VAL A 188 11.38 -15.59 -4.73
CA VAL A 188 12.84 -15.76 -4.87
C VAL A 188 13.59 -15.22 -3.64
N GLY A 189 12.86 -14.85 -2.58
CA GLY A 189 13.39 -14.26 -1.35
C GLY A 189 13.43 -12.73 -1.40
N CYS A 190 14.00 -12.11 -0.36
CA CYS A 190 13.99 -10.65 -0.26
C CYS A 190 14.93 -9.99 -1.30
N ALA A 191 14.40 -8.98 -2.00
CA ALA A 191 15.13 -8.20 -2.99
C ALA A 191 16.33 -7.49 -2.33
N GLY A 192 17.55 -7.95 -2.64
CA GLY A 192 18.79 -7.35 -2.12
C GLY A 192 19.31 -7.92 -0.80
N ALA A 193 18.83 -9.10 -0.37
CA ALA A 193 19.22 -9.70 0.93
C ALA A 193 20.71 -10.09 1.06
N CYS A 194 21.43 -10.26 -0.06
CA CYS A 194 22.83 -10.72 -0.06
C CYS A 194 23.87 -9.62 -0.28
N SER A 195 23.49 -8.33 -0.31
CA SER A 195 24.46 -7.24 -0.35
C SER A 195 24.87 -6.85 1.08
N SER A 196 26.15 -6.58 1.31
CA SER A 196 26.72 -6.18 2.61
C SER A 196 26.19 -4.82 3.15
N GLY A 197 25.21 -4.23 2.46
CA GLY A 197 24.42 -3.07 2.88
C GLY A 197 22.93 -3.20 2.52
N GLY A 198 22.41 -4.43 2.42
CA GLY A 198 21.07 -4.74 1.93
C GLY A 198 19.95 -4.26 2.85
N ALA A 199 19.02 -3.49 2.27
CA ALA A 199 17.88 -2.86 2.93
C ALA A 199 16.88 -3.83 3.59
N CYS A 200 16.94 -5.14 3.33
CA CYS A 200 15.98 -6.12 3.86
C CYS A 200 15.99 -6.26 5.40
N CYS A 201 17.10 -5.88 6.05
CA CYS A 201 17.23 -5.93 7.52
C CYS A 201 17.51 -4.56 8.16
N GLN A 202 17.72 -3.51 7.35
CA GLN A 202 18.02 -2.15 7.80
C GLN A 202 16.81 -1.22 7.63
N GLN A 203 15.96 -1.52 6.65
CA GLN A 203 14.66 -0.90 6.39
C GLN A 203 13.61 -1.99 6.21
N GLY A 204 13.58 -2.96 7.12
CA GLY A 204 12.24 -3.42 7.47
C GLY A 204 11.46 -2.15 7.84
N PRO A 205 10.25 -1.89 7.32
CA PRO A 205 9.35 -1.13 8.16
C PRO A 205 9.46 -1.87 9.50
N SER A 206 9.87 -1.15 10.55
CA SER A 206 9.50 -1.57 11.88
C SER A 206 8.07 -2.07 11.71
N LEU A 207 7.85 -3.36 11.99
CA LEU A 207 6.51 -3.86 12.18
C LEU A 207 5.97 -3.01 13.33
N GLU A 208 5.47 -1.82 13.00
CA GLU A 208 4.08 -1.54 13.27
C GLU A 208 3.35 -2.67 12.55
N VAL A 209 3.30 -3.83 13.24
CA VAL A 209 2.00 -4.45 13.50
C VAL A 209 1.05 -3.27 13.57
N ASP A 210 0.04 -3.20 12.70
CA ASP A 210 -1.03 -2.22 12.80
C ASP A 210 -1.51 -2.31 14.25
N ASP A 211 -0.86 -1.54 15.11
CA ASP A 211 -1.08 -1.56 16.52
C ASP A 211 -2.38 -0.81 16.56
N ALA A 212 -3.48 -1.50 16.90
CA ALA A 212 -4.76 -0.85 17.04
C ALA A 212 -4.66 0.37 17.97
N SER A 213 -3.59 0.46 18.78
CA SER A 213 -3.22 1.62 19.59
C SER A 213 -2.54 2.79 18.85
N LYS A 214 -1.90 2.59 17.68
CA LYS A 214 -1.23 3.69 16.96
C LYS A 214 -2.25 4.58 16.24
N PRO A 215 -2.20 5.92 16.44
CA PRO A 215 -3.06 6.87 15.75
C PRO A 215 -2.86 6.87 14.23
N LEU A 216 -3.96 6.84 13.48
CA LEU A 216 -4.00 7.13 12.05
C LEU A 216 -3.78 8.64 11.81
N PRO A 217 -3.12 9.02 10.70
CA PRO A 217 -2.98 10.41 10.34
C PRO A 217 -4.35 11.03 10.01
N PRO A 218 -4.56 12.32 10.30
CA PRO A 218 -5.79 13.01 9.96
C PRO A 218 -5.94 13.15 8.43
N PRO A 219 -7.16 13.00 7.88
CA PRO A 219 -7.40 13.11 6.44
C PRO A 219 -7.45 14.59 6.01
N THR A 220 -6.30 15.27 6.01
CA THR A 220 -6.24 16.73 5.78
C THR A 220 -6.10 17.17 4.32
N GLN A 221 -5.88 16.22 3.40
CA GLN A 221 -5.42 16.50 2.03
C GLN A 221 -6.47 17.19 1.13
N CYS A 222 -7.74 17.22 1.52
CA CYS A 222 -8.83 17.76 0.71
C CYS A 222 -9.46 19.05 1.26
N GLY A 223 -8.82 19.72 2.23
CA GLY A 223 -9.28 21.02 2.73
C GLY A 223 -10.65 21.00 3.42
N ASN A 224 -11.04 19.85 3.95
CA ASN A 224 -12.34 19.56 4.57
C ASN A 224 -12.41 19.90 6.07
N GLN A 225 -11.42 20.60 6.65
CA GLN A 225 -11.38 20.78 8.10
C GLN A 225 -12.45 21.74 8.62
N GLY A 226 -12.84 21.55 9.87
CA GLY A 226 -13.71 22.44 10.61
C GLY A 226 -15.17 21.97 10.71
N ILE A 227 -15.96 22.80 11.36
CA ILE A 227 -17.34 22.56 11.76
C ILE A 227 -18.20 23.56 11.01
N GLN A 228 -19.22 23.07 10.31
CA GLN A 228 -20.23 23.94 9.73
C GLN A 228 -21.12 24.45 10.85
N TRP A 229 -21.29 25.76 10.91
CA TRP A 229 -22.18 26.40 11.88
C TRP A 229 -23.16 27.32 11.20
N ALA A 230 -24.32 27.48 11.81
CA ALA A 230 -25.38 28.35 11.34
C ALA A 230 -26.19 28.91 12.51
N GLN A 231 -26.52 30.19 12.42
CA GLN A 231 -27.43 30.84 13.34
C GLN A 231 -28.81 31.00 12.68
N PHE A 232 -29.85 30.73 13.45
CA PHE A 232 -31.24 30.90 13.10
C PHE A 232 -31.94 31.76 14.14
N THR A 233 -32.97 32.51 13.70
CA THR A 233 -33.85 33.20 14.62
C THR A 233 -34.74 32.18 15.34
N ASN A 234 -34.85 32.29 16.67
CA ASN A 234 -35.75 31.47 17.45
C ASN A 234 -37.12 32.14 17.62
N ASN A 235 -38.07 31.72 16.79
CA ASN A 235 -39.46 32.20 16.84
C ASN A 235 -40.38 31.29 17.68
N GLN A 236 -39.84 30.38 18.49
CA GLN A 236 -40.61 29.40 19.26
C GLN A 236 -41.02 29.88 20.66
N GLY A 237 -40.96 31.19 20.90
CA GLY A 237 -41.47 31.84 22.10
C GLY A 237 -40.57 31.71 23.32
N TYR A 238 -41.06 32.15 24.48
CA TYR A 238 -40.30 32.15 25.74
C TYR A 238 -40.02 30.74 26.28
N ASN A 239 -38.89 30.54 26.93
CA ASN A 239 -38.70 29.37 27.76
C ASN A 239 -39.44 29.55 29.10
N ASN A 240 -40.53 28.82 29.30
CA ASN A 240 -41.37 28.90 30.51
C ASN A 240 -41.23 27.65 31.40
N ASP A 241 -40.29 26.75 31.09
CA ASP A 241 -40.04 25.52 31.87
C ASP A 241 -38.54 25.21 31.95
N GLY A 242 -38.14 24.24 32.77
CA GLY A 242 -36.71 23.93 32.96
C GLY A 242 -36.02 23.26 31.77
N SER A 243 -36.75 22.87 30.73
CA SER A 243 -36.28 22.03 29.61
C SER A 243 -36.52 22.64 28.22
N TYR A 244 -37.13 23.82 28.19
CA TYR A 244 -37.70 24.44 27.00
C TYR A 244 -38.52 23.44 26.17
N SER A 245 -39.51 22.80 26.80
CA SER A 245 -40.20 21.62 26.28
C SER A 245 -40.92 21.83 24.94
N GLN A 246 -41.36 23.07 24.66
CA GLN A 246 -42.03 23.44 23.41
C GLN A 246 -41.09 23.58 22.22
N PHE A 247 -39.79 23.81 22.44
CA PHE A 247 -38.84 23.98 21.36
C PHE A 247 -38.73 22.70 20.52
N ARG A 248 -38.77 22.87 19.19
CA ARG A 248 -38.63 21.84 18.18
C ARG A 248 -37.45 22.20 17.28
N PRO A 249 -36.29 21.53 17.40
CA PRO A 249 -35.15 21.83 16.55
C PRO A 249 -35.47 21.53 15.07
N GLU A 250 -36.25 20.50 14.76
CA GLU A 250 -36.53 20.05 13.39
C GLU A 250 -37.18 21.11 12.48
N VAL A 251 -37.75 22.19 13.02
CA VAL A 251 -38.33 23.27 12.22
C VAL A 251 -37.30 24.01 11.37
N TYR A 252 -36.02 23.92 11.72
CA TYR A 252 -34.93 24.61 11.02
C TYR A 252 -34.42 23.88 9.78
N LYS A 253 -34.82 22.62 9.58
CA LYS A 253 -34.42 21.81 8.42
C LYS A 253 -34.68 22.49 7.07
N GLY A 254 -35.83 23.16 6.96
CA GLY A 254 -36.28 23.89 5.78
C GLY A 254 -36.10 25.40 5.85
N GLN A 255 -35.38 25.93 6.86
CA GLN A 255 -35.16 27.38 7.02
C GLN A 255 -33.77 27.79 6.54
N ALA A 256 -33.68 28.95 5.92
CA ALA A 256 -32.39 29.57 5.63
C ALA A 256 -31.82 30.20 6.91
N PRO A 257 -30.51 30.04 7.19
CA PRO A 257 -29.89 30.68 8.34
C PRO A 257 -29.72 32.18 8.12
N GLY A 258 -29.67 32.94 9.21
CA GLY A 258 -29.35 34.38 9.16
C GLY A 258 -27.87 34.60 8.86
N VAL A 259 -27.00 33.83 9.50
CA VAL A 259 -25.56 33.78 9.24
C VAL A 259 -25.07 32.34 9.36
N SER A 260 -24.10 31.97 8.53
CA SER A 260 -23.46 30.65 8.58
C SER A 260 -21.98 30.74 8.19
N GLY A 261 -21.21 29.74 8.57
CA GLY A 261 -19.81 29.64 8.18
C GLY A 261 -19.19 28.31 8.58
N VAL A 262 -17.86 28.28 8.53
CA VAL A 262 -17.04 27.18 9.04
C VAL A 262 -16.18 27.72 10.17
N THR A 263 -16.03 26.94 11.24
CA THR A 263 -15.21 27.29 12.42
C THR A 263 -14.35 26.10 12.85
N SER A 264 -13.24 26.35 13.53
CA SER A 264 -12.42 25.31 14.17
C SER A 264 -12.80 25.04 15.62
N THR A 265 -13.50 25.97 16.27
CA THR A 265 -13.96 25.86 17.66
C THR A 265 -15.40 25.39 17.74
N ILE A 266 -15.75 24.69 18.81
CA ILE A 266 -17.14 24.31 19.09
C ILE A 266 -17.62 24.90 20.41
N GLY A 267 -18.80 25.51 20.35
CA GLY A 267 -19.47 26.06 21.53
C GLY A 267 -18.68 27.10 22.31
N GLY A 268 -19.14 27.39 23.52
CA GLY A 268 -18.58 28.43 24.37
C GLY A 268 -19.20 29.80 24.11
N ILE A 269 -20.48 29.95 24.43
CA ILE A 269 -21.11 31.27 24.56
C ILE A 269 -21.29 31.56 26.05
N ASP A 270 -20.95 32.77 26.46
CA ASP A 270 -21.39 33.35 27.73
C ASP A 270 -21.71 34.81 27.48
N THR A 271 -23.00 35.10 27.34
CA THR A 271 -23.46 36.44 27.00
C THR A 271 -24.78 36.76 27.66
N MET A 272 -25.10 38.05 27.72
CA MET A 272 -26.33 38.56 28.27
C MET A 272 -27.37 38.76 27.16
N GLY A 273 -28.63 38.54 27.51
CA GLY A 273 -29.76 38.81 26.63
C GLY A 273 -29.83 40.27 26.19
N GLY A 274 -30.44 40.48 25.04
CA GLY A 274 -30.63 41.79 24.42
C GLY A 274 -29.37 42.42 23.83
N GLN A 275 -28.18 41.84 24.07
CA GLN A 275 -26.94 42.31 23.46
C GLN A 275 -26.79 41.77 22.04
N GLN A 276 -26.27 42.59 21.14
CA GLN A 276 -25.82 42.11 19.83
C GLN A 276 -24.51 41.35 20.01
N ILE A 277 -24.44 40.10 19.57
CA ILE A 277 -23.27 39.24 19.65
C ILE A 277 -22.82 38.80 18.25
N SER A 278 -21.54 38.44 18.13
CA SER A 278 -21.03 37.68 16.99
C SER A 278 -20.30 36.46 17.50
N VAL A 279 -20.27 35.40 16.70
CA VAL A 279 -19.64 34.12 17.04
C VAL A 279 -18.62 33.74 15.98
N TYR A 280 -17.63 32.95 16.39
CA TYR A 280 -16.68 32.29 15.48
C TYR A 280 -15.96 33.23 14.50
N GLY A 281 -15.64 34.45 14.95
CA GLY A 281 -14.95 35.45 14.11
C GLY A 281 -15.82 36.05 13.01
N SER A 282 -17.12 35.78 12.96
CA SER A 282 -18.04 36.41 12.01
C SER A 282 -18.15 37.92 12.25
N SER A 283 -18.22 38.69 11.16
CA SER A 283 -18.49 40.13 11.19
C SER A 283 -19.98 40.46 11.38
N GLN A 284 -20.87 39.50 11.13
CA GLN A 284 -22.31 39.68 11.31
C GLN A 284 -22.68 39.50 12.79
N ARG A 285 -23.56 40.39 13.26
CA ARG A 285 -24.07 40.37 14.63
C ARG A 285 -25.54 40.01 14.65
N PHE A 286 -25.97 39.33 15.70
CA PHE A 286 -27.36 38.97 15.96
C PHE A 286 -27.68 39.13 17.44
N SER A 287 -28.97 39.15 17.78
CA SER A 287 -29.43 39.25 19.17
C SER A 287 -28.97 38.05 19.99
N GLY A 288 -28.45 38.30 21.18
CA GLY A 288 -28.19 37.29 22.21
C GLY A 288 -29.45 36.75 22.87
N ASP A 289 -30.63 37.27 22.52
CA ASP A 289 -31.93 36.65 22.76
C ASP A 289 -32.48 36.00 21.50
N PHE A 290 -33.32 34.97 21.66
CA PHE A 290 -34.12 34.35 20.62
C PHE A 290 -33.29 33.93 19.39
N PHE A 291 -32.27 33.10 19.62
CA PHE A 291 -31.50 32.49 18.54
C PHE A 291 -31.29 30.98 18.77
N ALA A 292 -31.13 30.25 17.67
CA ALA A 292 -30.62 28.89 17.69
C ALA A 292 -29.28 28.86 16.96
N LEU A 293 -28.32 28.12 17.50
CA LEU A 293 -26.99 27.94 16.93
C LEU A 293 -26.78 26.46 16.65
N HIS A 294 -26.68 26.14 15.38
CA HIS A 294 -26.50 24.79 14.87
C HIS A 294 -25.03 24.58 14.53
N HIS A 295 -24.53 23.40 14.85
CA HIS A 295 -23.22 22.89 14.43
C HIS A 295 -23.41 21.52 13.83
N LYS A 296 -22.71 21.24 12.73
CA LYS A 296 -22.62 19.90 12.16
C LYS A 296 -21.23 19.64 11.59
N GLY A 297 -20.79 18.40 11.72
CA GLY A 297 -19.48 17.97 11.26
C GLY A 297 -19.25 16.49 11.56
N TYR A 298 -18.04 16.05 11.31
CA TYR A 298 -17.56 14.72 11.56
C TYR A 298 -16.37 14.76 12.50
N LEU A 299 -16.34 13.80 13.42
CA LEU A 299 -15.18 13.45 14.21
C LEU A 299 -14.50 12.25 13.54
N TYR A 300 -13.22 12.38 13.18
CA TYR A 300 -12.42 11.28 12.68
C TYR A 300 -11.67 10.60 13.82
N ALA A 301 -11.91 9.30 13.99
CA ALA A 301 -11.30 8.50 15.04
C ALA A 301 -9.89 8.05 14.64
N SER A 302 -8.86 8.81 15.05
CA SER A 302 -7.47 8.44 14.80
C SER A 302 -7.05 7.18 15.54
N VAL A 303 -7.64 6.92 16.70
CA VAL A 303 -7.42 5.74 17.55
C VAL A 303 -8.75 5.09 17.86
N GLU A 304 -8.75 3.78 18.10
CA GLU A 304 -9.93 3.13 18.64
C GLU A 304 -10.11 3.51 20.10
N GLY A 305 -11.34 3.84 20.51
CA GLY A 305 -11.64 4.06 21.92
C GLY A 305 -12.90 4.87 22.15
N GLU A 306 -13.03 5.36 23.38
CA GLU A 306 -14.17 6.18 23.81
C GLU A 306 -13.89 7.66 23.55
N TYR A 307 -14.76 8.27 22.75
CA TYR A 307 -14.79 9.71 22.52
C TYR A 307 -15.96 10.29 23.31
N LYS A 308 -15.70 11.39 24.02
CA LYS A 308 -16.65 11.97 24.96
C LYS A 308 -17.02 13.38 24.59
N PHE A 309 -18.32 13.63 24.42
CA PHE A 309 -18.91 14.93 24.24
C PHE A 309 -19.41 15.41 25.60
N THR A 310 -18.78 16.43 26.18
CA THR A 310 -19.21 17.01 27.46
C THR A 310 -19.82 18.39 27.23
N VAL A 311 -21.03 18.58 27.73
CA VAL A 311 -21.76 19.85 27.64
C VAL A 311 -22.03 20.39 29.04
N ARG A 312 -21.76 21.67 29.25
CA ARG A 312 -21.87 22.33 30.56
C ARG A 312 -22.60 23.66 30.45
N LYS A 313 -23.27 24.05 31.55
CA LYS A 313 -23.88 25.37 31.75
C LYS A 313 -24.87 25.79 30.65
N VAL A 314 -25.70 24.86 30.19
CA VAL A 314 -26.70 25.14 29.14
C VAL A 314 -27.72 26.16 29.66
N ASP A 315 -28.02 27.17 28.87
CA ASP A 315 -29.02 28.21 29.12
C ASP A 315 -29.38 28.75 27.73
N ASP A 316 -30.48 28.35 27.08
CA ASP A 316 -31.68 27.69 27.61
C ASP A 316 -31.77 26.16 27.39
N ALA A 317 -31.41 25.66 26.20
CA ALA A 317 -31.43 24.22 25.91
C ALA A 317 -30.40 23.81 24.86
N LEU A 318 -29.99 22.55 24.88
CA LEU A 318 -29.05 21.97 23.93
C LEU A 318 -29.44 20.54 23.56
N PHE A 319 -29.29 20.23 22.29
CA PHE A 319 -29.54 18.91 21.72
C PHE A 319 -28.29 18.42 20.99
N LEU A 320 -27.89 17.17 21.22
CA LEU A 320 -26.78 16.51 20.56
C LEU A 320 -27.28 15.25 19.86
N TRP A 321 -26.93 15.09 18.59
CA TRP A 321 -27.09 13.87 17.83
C TRP A 321 -25.72 13.36 17.40
N LEU A 322 -25.54 12.04 17.43
CA LEU A 322 -24.36 11.32 16.98
C LEU A 322 -24.77 10.26 15.95
N GLY A 323 -23.94 10.05 14.93
CA GLY A 323 -24.16 9.05 13.88
C GLY A 323 -25.23 9.45 12.86
N ASP A 324 -25.94 8.48 12.31
CA ASP A 324 -26.94 8.70 11.26
C ASP A 324 -27.98 9.79 11.57
N PRO A 325 -28.55 9.89 12.79
CA PRO A 325 -29.47 10.96 13.14
C PRO A 325 -28.86 12.37 12.99
N ALA A 326 -27.55 12.53 13.18
CA ALA A 326 -26.89 13.82 12.99
C ALA A 326 -26.93 14.28 11.53
N ILE A 327 -26.93 13.34 10.58
CA ILE A 327 -26.96 13.60 9.15
C ILE A 327 -28.38 13.91 8.68
N LYS A 328 -29.35 13.04 9.03
CA LYS A 328 -30.72 13.10 8.53
C LYS A 328 -31.73 12.65 9.58
N GLY A 329 -32.95 13.18 9.51
CA GLY A 329 -34.04 12.72 10.38
C GLY A 329 -33.89 13.10 11.85
N TRP A 330 -32.99 14.04 12.19
CA TRP A 330 -32.88 14.57 13.55
C TRP A 330 -34.19 15.24 13.98
N THR A 331 -34.60 14.96 15.22
CA THR A 331 -35.76 15.52 15.90
C THR A 331 -35.44 15.65 17.38
N ARG A 332 -36.22 16.43 18.13
CA ARG A 332 -36.10 16.46 19.59
C ARG A 332 -36.09 15.05 20.22
N SER A 333 -36.90 14.14 19.71
CA SER A 333 -37.16 12.83 20.33
C SER A 333 -36.04 11.80 20.15
N ASN A 334 -35.18 11.97 19.15
CA ASN A 334 -34.10 11.03 18.84
C ASN A 334 -32.70 11.62 19.08
N ALA A 335 -32.61 12.73 19.81
CA ALA A 335 -31.34 13.26 20.28
C ALA A 335 -30.70 12.29 21.29
N ASN A 336 -29.38 12.09 21.17
CA ASN A 336 -28.60 11.32 22.12
C ASN A 336 -28.57 12.02 23.48
N LEU A 337 -28.40 13.35 23.48
CA LEU A 337 -28.44 14.18 24.69
C LEU A 337 -29.40 15.34 24.50
N VAL A 338 -30.23 15.57 25.52
CA VAL A 338 -31.07 16.75 25.65
C VAL A 338 -30.81 17.38 27.01
N LEU A 339 -30.33 18.62 27.01
CA LEU A 339 -30.11 19.40 28.22
C LEU A 339 -31.00 20.63 28.21
N GLY A 340 -31.64 20.88 29.34
CA GLY A 340 -32.40 22.10 29.61
C GLY A 340 -31.58 23.16 30.34
N LEU A 341 -32.29 24.09 30.96
CA LEU A 341 -31.73 25.21 31.70
C LEU A 341 -30.83 24.71 32.84
N HIS A 342 -29.63 25.29 32.90
CA HIS A 342 -28.50 24.92 33.76
C HIS A 342 -28.04 23.47 33.61
N GLY A 343 -28.41 22.81 32.51
CA GLY A 343 -28.07 21.43 32.23
C GLY A 343 -26.57 21.21 32.04
N THR A 344 -26.10 20.08 32.53
CA THR A 344 -24.75 19.56 32.30
C THR A 344 -24.86 18.05 32.09
N GLY A 345 -24.17 17.52 31.09
CA GLY A 345 -24.24 16.11 30.72
C GLY A 345 -23.13 15.74 29.76
N SER A 346 -23.02 14.45 29.48
CA SER A 346 -22.05 13.96 28.50
C SER A 346 -22.57 12.73 27.78
N GLU A 347 -22.20 12.61 26.52
CA GLU A 347 -22.37 11.38 25.74
C GLU A 347 -21.01 10.80 25.41
N VAL A 348 -20.92 9.48 25.51
CA VAL A 348 -19.71 8.72 25.19
C VAL A 348 -20.03 7.77 24.06
N VAL A 349 -19.18 7.78 23.03
CA VAL A 349 -19.30 6.88 21.88
C VAL A 349 -17.98 6.15 21.68
N ARG A 350 -18.06 4.84 21.51
CA ARG A 350 -16.90 4.04 21.14
C ARG A 350 -16.76 4.01 19.62
N LEU A 351 -15.64 4.46 19.10
CA LEU A 351 -15.35 4.50 17.66
C LEU A 351 -14.22 3.54 17.33
N ALA A 352 -14.35 2.86 16.19
CA ALA A 352 -13.27 2.11 15.61
C ALA A 352 -12.23 3.06 14.99
N ARG A 353 -10.97 2.60 14.95
CA ARG A 353 -9.90 3.36 14.31
C ARG A 353 -10.20 3.58 12.82
N GLY A 354 -10.16 4.83 12.37
CA GLY A 354 -10.44 5.26 11.00
C GLY A 354 -11.92 5.56 10.71
N GLU A 355 -12.78 5.43 11.72
CA GLU A 355 -14.21 5.71 11.60
C GLU A 355 -14.48 7.22 11.59
N TYR A 356 -15.51 7.62 10.85
CA TYR A 356 -16.05 8.98 10.85
C TYR A 356 -17.38 8.99 11.59
N MET A 357 -17.45 9.72 12.70
CA MET A 357 -18.68 9.89 13.47
C MET A 357 -19.28 11.25 13.18
N ALA A 358 -20.45 11.26 12.53
CA ALA A 358 -21.22 12.48 12.36
C ALA A 358 -21.69 12.99 13.73
N PHE A 359 -21.63 14.30 13.94
CA PHE A 359 -22.25 14.94 15.09
C PHE A 359 -23.04 16.17 14.65
N ARG A 360 -24.12 16.45 15.40
CA ARG A 360 -24.91 17.66 15.27
C ARG A 360 -25.22 18.20 16.65
N VAL A 361 -25.01 19.49 16.83
CA VAL A 361 -25.35 20.20 18.05
C VAL A 361 -26.31 21.31 17.71
N VAL A 362 -27.40 21.42 18.46
CA VAL A 362 -28.31 22.56 18.39
C VAL A 362 -28.39 23.15 19.77
N PHE A 363 -27.74 24.30 19.96
CA PHE A 363 -27.96 25.14 21.12
C PHE A 363 -29.10 26.12 20.80
N VAL A 364 -29.97 26.37 21.77
CA VAL A 364 -31.03 27.37 21.63
C VAL A 364 -31.09 28.27 22.84
N GLN A 365 -31.29 29.55 22.53
CA GLN A 365 -31.63 30.60 23.46
C GLN A 365 -33.03 31.13 23.21
N ALA A 366 -33.80 31.31 24.28
CA ALA A 366 -35.06 32.04 24.30
C ALA A 366 -34.85 33.47 24.80
N GLN A 367 -34.65 33.69 26.11
CA GLN A 367 -34.55 35.03 26.69
C GLN A 367 -33.50 35.12 27.81
N ALA A 368 -32.99 36.33 28.05
CA ALA A 368 -31.97 36.61 29.05
C ALA A 368 -30.60 36.03 28.64
N GLY A 369 -29.78 35.54 29.57
CA GLY A 369 -28.41 35.13 29.25
C GLY A 369 -28.35 33.85 28.43
N ALA A 370 -27.47 33.81 27.43
CA ALA A 370 -27.20 32.59 26.66
C ALA A 370 -25.87 31.99 27.11
N ARG A 371 -25.89 30.72 27.52
CA ARG A 371 -24.69 30.01 27.96
C ARG A 371 -24.66 28.58 27.49
N PHE A 372 -23.51 28.14 27.01
CA PHE A 372 -23.14 26.73 26.96
C PHE A 372 -21.64 26.59 26.70
N ALA A 373 -21.05 25.53 27.20
CA ALA A 373 -19.73 25.07 26.81
C ALA A 373 -19.85 23.63 26.30
N LEU A 374 -19.14 23.33 25.21
CA LEU A 374 -19.03 21.98 24.67
C LEU A 374 -17.56 21.63 24.50
N GLU A 375 -17.23 20.39 24.84
CA GLU A 375 -15.89 19.82 24.77
C GLU A 375 -15.98 18.42 24.18
N ILE A 376 -15.10 18.13 23.22
CA ILE A 376 -14.92 16.79 22.65
C ILE A 376 -13.57 16.29 23.10
N GLU A 377 -13.55 15.18 23.84
CA GLU A 377 -12.35 14.54 24.38
C GLU A 377 -12.12 13.19 23.69
N GLY A 378 -10.88 12.90 23.32
CA GLY A 378 -10.46 11.63 22.74
C GLY A 378 -10.12 10.57 23.81
N PRO A 379 -9.89 9.30 23.40
CA PRO A 379 -9.61 8.20 24.33
C PRO A 379 -8.33 8.36 25.17
N ASP A 380 -7.42 9.21 24.72
CA ASP A 380 -6.16 9.56 25.38
C ASP A 380 -6.29 10.78 26.33
N GLY A 381 -7.50 11.33 26.47
CA GLY A 381 -7.77 12.54 27.24
C GLY A 381 -7.42 13.83 26.48
N GLN A 382 -7.05 13.76 25.19
CA GLN A 382 -6.82 14.95 24.38
C GLN A 382 -8.14 15.68 24.15
N ILE A 383 -8.15 16.99 24.39
CA ILE A 383 -9.25 17.85 23.93
C ILE A 383 -9.12 18.04 22.42
N ILE A 384 -10.05 17.44 21.68
CA ILE A 384 -10.11 17.47 20.22
C ILE A 384 -10.74 18.76 19.73
N ALA A 385 -11.77 19.24 20.43
CA ALA A 385 -12.43 20.50 20.12
C ALA A 385 -13.14 21.08 21.36
N ASP A 386 -12.96 22.36 21.58
CA ASP A 386 -13.68 23.18 22.56
C ASP A 386 -13.76 24.64 22.05
N SER A 387 -14.11 25.57 22.94
CA SER A 387 -14.19 27.00 22.59
C SER A 387 -12.84 27.70 22.44
N GLN A 388 -11.73 27.06 22.81
CA GLN A 388 -10.37 27.60 22.78
C GLN A 388 -9.49 26.93 21.72
N THR A 389 -9.97 25.87 21.09
CA THR A 389 -9.25 25.08 20.09
C THR A 389 -9.02 25.88 18.82
N ALA A 390 -7.79 26.37 18.61
CA ALA A 390 -7.43 27.17 17.44
C ALA A 390 -7.64 26.41 16.12
N SER A 391 -7.29 25.12 16.09
CA SER A 391 -7.53 24.21 14.98
C SER A 391 -7.61 22.77 15.48
N SER A 392 -8.39 21.94 14.78
CA SER A 392 -8.46 20.51 15.03
C SER A 392 -8.34 19.76 13.72
N PRO A 393 -7.30 18.91 13.54
CA PRO A 393 -7.16 18.12 12.32
C PRO A 393 -8.13 16.93 12.28
N TRP A 394 -8.81 16.64 13.39
CA TRP A 394 -9.71 15.49 13.56
C TRP A 394 -11.19 15.85 13.34
N ILE A 395 -11.49 17.14 13.23
CA ILE A 395 -12.83 17.64 12.99
C ILE A 395 -12.96 18.10 11.54
N LEU A 396 -13.94 17.53 10.86
CA LEU A 396 -14.05 17.59 9.40
C LEU A 396 -15.50 17.88 8.99
N GLN A 397 -15.66 18.44 7.79
CA GLN A 397 -16.96 18.68 7.18
C GLN A 397 -17.45 17.48 6.35
N TYR A 398 -16.52 16.69 5.80
CA TYR A 398 -16.75 15.53 4.95
C TYR A 398 -15.45 14.70 4.83
N SER A 399 -15.48 13.48 4.28
CA SER A 399 -14.29 12.67 3.98
C SER A 399 -13.72 12.99 2.60
N CYS A 400 -12.42 12.78 2.39
CA CYS A 400 -11.80 13.03 1.08
C CYS A 400 -12.29 12.07 -0.03
N ASP A 401 -12.84 10.92 0.32
CA ASP A 401 -13.47 9.98 -0.63
C ASP A 401 -14.94 10.33 -0.95
N GLY A 402 -15.52 11.32 -0.25
CA GLY A 402 -16.91 11.76 -0.39
C GLY A 402 -17.98 10.73 0.00
N THR A 403 -17.60 9.56 0.52
CA THR A 403 -18.50 8.43 0.76
C THR A 403 -18.46 7.92 2.20
N SER A 404 -17.30 7.88 2.84
CA SER A 404 -17.16 7.45 4.24
C SER A 404 -17.76 8.45 5.23
N ALA A 405 -17.71 9.75 4.89
CA ALA A 405 -18.39 10.85 5.57
C ALA A 405 -18.92 11.81 4.50
N PRO A 406 -20.14 11.58 3.98
CA PRO A 406 -20.70 12.40 2.92
C PRO A 406 -20.91 13.84 3.39
N GLU A 407 -20.91 14.78 2.44
CA GLU A 407 -21.27 16.17 2.76
C GLU A 407 -22.69 16.24 3.35
N PHE A 408 -22.84 17.05 4.40
CA PHE A 408 -24.17 17.36 4.92
C PHE A 408 -24.99 18.14 3.90
N SER A 409 -26.29 17.88 3.84
CA SER A 409 -27.22 18.69 3.05
C SER A 409 -27.06 20.20 3.37
N PRO A 410 -27.20 21.08 2.38
CA PRO A 410 -27.16 22.53 2.61
C PRO A 410 -28.17 22.97 3.67
N TRP A 411 -27.86 24.06 4.39
CA TRP A 411 -28.80 24.65 5.34
C TRP A 411 -30.10 25.05 4.63
N GLY A 412 -31.24 24.69 5.22
CA GLY A 412 -32.56 24.93 4.64
C GLY A 412 -33.03 23.89 3.62
N ALA A 413 -32.25 22.84 3.38
CA ALA A 413 -32.58 21.72 2.51
C ALA A 413 -32.32 20.36 3.20
N GLU A 414 -32.45 20.31 4.52
CA GLU A 414 -32.22 19.09 5.31
C GLU A 414 -33.53 18.28 5.46
N ASP A 415 -33.39 16.95 5.61
CA ASP A 415 -34.52 16.01 5.74
C ASP A 415 -34.79 15.58 7.20
#